data_AF-A0A2V6YBL2-F1
#
_entry.id   AF-A0A2V6YBL2-F1
#
_cell.length_a   1.000
_cell.length_b   1.000
_cell.length_c   1.000
_cell.angle_alpha   90.00
_cell.angle_beta   90.00
_cell.angle_gamma   90.00
#
_symmetry.space_group_name_H-M   'P 1'
#
loop_
_entity.id
_entity.type
_entity.pdbx_description
1 polymer ?
#
loop_
_entity_poly.entity_id
_entity_poly.type
_entity_poly.pdbx_seq_one_letter_code
_entity_poly.pdbx_strand_id
1 'polypeptide(L)'
;MKTAVNGVVATFDTPLGDALYDAGQYYKGLSLTNGTRYASPIQLSCQPNFVILVTDGMQTSGARAMPAEATNRFTQDHATLLTDLQNVIVHTVAFGILPGNPAEDPTQARTDLQNAAKNGGGQYYNADTAPQLEQSLHDAIRRIQQATFTFANPVIPSTQTTGSTKAFMASFQSDPASAFWKGYLKAYQRDSSGRVPVDSSGNPSNAPVWEAGAALSTKTAASRTIYTAVSGSITQFTTSNSAITQAMLGVSSSTEHDNLINWVRGLDAYSTTPTAERAWKLGDIFHATPVLVSPPLQALNDSSYQSFKSANASRTTVLIAGANDGMLHVFKESDVI
;
A
#
# COMPACT_ATOMS: atom_id res chain seq x y z
N MET A 1 26.82 0.66 4.56
CA MET A 1 26.41 -0.02 3.31
C MET A 1 27.43 0.16 2.18
N LYS A 2 27.70 1.38 1.69
CA LYS A 2 28.63 1.63 0.56
C LYS A 2 29.99 0.92 0.68
N THR A 3 30.65 1.01 1.83
CA THR A 3 31.96 0.35 2.06
C THR A 3 31.88 -1.18 1.96
N ALA A 4 30.80 -1.79 2.45
CA ALA A 4 30.61 -3.24 2.38
C ALA A 4 30.29 -3.70 0.96
N VAL A 5 29.46 -2.94 0.23
CA VAL A 5 29.14 -3.22 -1.18
C VAL A 5 30.38 -3.10 -2.06
N ASN A 6 31.19 -2.06 -1.87
CA ASN A 6 32.45 -1.87 -2.60
C ASN A 6 33.51 -2.95 -2.28
N GLY A 7 33.32 -3.71 -1.20
CA GLY A 7 34.22 -4.79 -0.79
C GLY A 7 33.80 -6.18 -1.29
N VAL A 8 32.69 -6.29 -2.04
CA VAL A 8 32.25 -7.58 -2.62
C VAL A 8 33.18 -7.97 -3.75
N VAL A 9 33.69 -9.19 -3.71
CA VAL A 9 34.59 -9.76 -4.73
C VAL A 9 33.94 -11.02 -5.29
N ALA A 10 33.95 -11.18 -6.62
CA ALA A 10 33.43 -12.37 -7.26
C ALA A 10 34.29 -13.60 -6.95
N THR A 11 33.64 -14.72 -6.72
CA THR A 11 34.27 -16.04 -6.49
C THR A 11 33.71 -17.05 -7.49
N PHE A 12 34.36 -18.21 -7.60
CA PHE A 12 34.14 -19.14 -8.72
C PHE A 12 32.79 -19.90 -8.72
N ASP A 13 32.15 -20.08 -7.57
CA ASP A 13 30.95 -20.90 -7.42
C ASP A 13 29.68 -20.07 -7.18
N THR A 14 28.52 -20.63 -7.53
CA THR A 14 27.20 -19.98 -7.43
C THR A 14 26.25 -20.80 -6.52
N PRO A 15 26.42 -20.80 -5.19
CA PRO A 15 25.61 -21.62 -4.26
C PRO A 15 24.25 -20.98 -3.92
N LEU A 16 23.40 -20.73 -4.93
CA LEU A 16 22.19 -19.91 -4.77
C LEU A 16 21.22 -20.41 -3.68
N GLY A 17 20.97 -21.72 -3.61
CA GLY A 17 20.09 -22.28 -2.58
C GLY A 17 20.66 -22.16 -1.17
N ASP A 18 21.96 -22.38 -1.00
CA ASP A 18 22.60 -22.20 0.30
C ASP A 18 22.65 -20.72 0.71
N ALA A 19 22.79 -19.79 -0.24
CA ALA A 19 22.67 -18.36 0.02
C ALA A 19 21.25 -17.97 0.50
N LEU A 20 20.20 -18.52 -0.12
CA LEU A 20 18.82 -18.32 0.37
C LEU A 20 18.59 -18.97 1.74
N TYR A 21 19.19 -20.13 1.99
CA TYR A 21 19.18 -20.77 3.31
C TYR A 21 19.79 -19.86 4.38
N ASP A 22 20.98 -19.32 4.12
CA ASP A 22 21.65 -18.40 5.03
C ASP A 22 20.83 -17.12 5.25
N ALA A 23 20.17 -16.59 4.21
CA ALA A 23 19.23 -15.49 4.39
C ALA A 23 18.08 -15.85 5.36
N GLY A 24 17.54 -17.07 5.27
CA GLY A 24 16.55 -17.58 6.23
C GLY A 24 17.10 -17.68 7.66
N GLN A 25 18.33 -18.16 7.82
CA GLN A 25 19.00 -18.25 9.12
C GLN A 25 19.26 -16.86 9.72
N TYR A 26 19.63 -15.89 8.90
CA TYR A 26 19.76 -14.48 9.27
C TYR A 26 18.44 -13.95 9.84
N TYR A 27 17.32 -14.16 9.15
CA TYR A 27 16.00 -13.75 9.63
C TYR A 27 15.59 -14.47 10.94
N LYS A 28 16.01 -15.72 11.13
CA LYS A 28 15.79 -16.49 12.37
C LYS A 28 16.73 -16.10 13.52
N GLY A 29 17.76 -15.28 13.27
CA GLY A 29 18.82 -15.01 14.26
C GLY A 29 19.64 -16.24 14.63
N LEU A 30 19.77 -17.19 13.70
CA LEU A 30 20.53 -18.43 13.83
C LEU A 30 21.88 -18.34 13.11
N SER A 31 22.76 -19.30 13.35
CA SER A 31 24.04 -19.39 12.64
C SER A 31 23.83 -19.69 11.16
N LEU A 32 24.58 -18.97 10.32
CA LEU A 32 24.74 -19.20 8.89
C LEU A 32 25.63 -20.43 8.63
N THR A 33 25.72 -20.86 7.38
CA THR A 33 26.54 -22.01 6.96
C THR A 33 28.03 -21.81 7.27
N ASN A 34 28.51 -20.56 7.27
CA ASN A 34 29.88 -20.21 7.65
C ASN A 34 30.10 -20.07 9.18
N GLY A 35 29.09 -20.37 10.00
CA GLY A 35 29.13 -20.26 11.46
C GLY A 35 28.89 -18.85 12.03
N THR A 36 28.89 -17.81 11.18
CA THR A 36 28.57 -16.44 11.60
C THR A 36 27.12 -16.37 12.09
N ARG A 37 26.87 -15.57 13.11
CA ARG A 37 25.52 -15.35 13.65
C ARG A 37 25.22 -13.86 13.71
N TYR A 38 24.02 -13.52 13.28
CA TYR A 38 23.46 -12.18 13.39
C TYR A 38 22.23 -12.21 14.30
N ALA A 39 21.89 -11.07 14.91
CA ALA A 39 20.62 -10.92 15.57
C ALA A 39 19.49 -10.91 14.52
N SER A 40 18.33 -11.50 14.86
CA SER A 40 17.17 -11.44 13.97
C SER A 40 16.77 -9.97 13.76
N PRO A 41 16.54 -9.55 12.50
CA PRO A 41 16.01 -8.22 12.21
C PRO A 41 14.48 -8.14 12.41
N ILE A 42 13.80 -9.25 12.71
CA ILE A 42 12.34 -9.28 12.87
C ILE A 42 11.99 -8.84 14.29
N GLN A 43 11.28 -7.71 14.40
CA GLN A 43 10.92 -7.13 15.70
C GLN A 43 9.42 -7.12 15.98
N LEU A 44 8.59 -7.18 14.94
CA LEU A 44 7.14 -7.06 15.03
C LEU A 44 6.45 -8.18 14.23
N SER A 45 5.31 -8.68 14.72
CA SER A 45 4.55 -9.75 14.05
C SER A 45 4.08 -9.36 12.65
N CYS A 46 3.74 -8.08 12.44
CA CYS A 46 3.30 -7.53 11.17
C CYS A 46 4.42 -6.94 10.30
N GLN A 47 5.69 -7.16 10.65
CA GLN A 47 6.83 -6.67 9.86
C GLN A 47 6.97 -7.49 8.57
N PRO A 48 6.85 -6.89 7.37
CA PRO A 48 7.11 -7.61 6.14
C PRO A 48 8.63 -7.77 5.94
N ASN A 49 9.06 -8.95 5.51
CA ASN A 49 10.48 -9.30 5.34
C ASN A 49 10.76 -9.73 3.90
N PHE A 50 11.91 -9.33 3.36
CA PHE A 50 12.20 -9.49 1.93
C PHE A 50 13.65 -9.91 1.67
N VAL A 51 13.86 -10.64 0.58
CA VAL A 51 15.17 -10.93 -0.01
C VAL A 51 15.13 -10.54 -1.48
N ILE A 52 16.16 -9.84 -1.95
CA ILE A 52 16.43 -9.67 -3.38
C ILE A 52 17.64 -10.54 -3.69
N LEU A 53 17.44 -11.65 -4.38
CA LEU A 53 18.50 -12.52 -4.87
C LEU A 53 18.92 -12.06 -6.27
N VAL A 54 20.18 -11.68 -6.43
CA VAL A 54 20.75 -11.25 -7.71
C VAL A 54 21.78 -12.28 -8.14
N THR A 55 21.72 -12.73 -9.40
CA THR A 55 22.71 -13.66 -9.94
C THR A 55 22.89 -13.47 -11.44
N ASP A 56 24.10 -13.75 -11.91
CA ASP A 56 24.51 -13.74 -13.31
C ASP A 56 24.60 -15.13 -13.94
N GLY A 57 24.24 -16.17 -13.21
CA GLY A 57 24.41 -17.54 -13.66
C GLY A 57 23.48 -18.54 -12.99
N MET A 58 23.63 -19.81 -13.39
CA MET A 58 22.90 -20.91 -12.75
C MET A 58 23.53 -21.26 -11.40
N GLN A 59 22.78 -21.93 -10.53
CA GLN A 59 23.38 -22.56 -9.36
C GLN A 59 24.39 -23.66 -9.80
N THR A 60 25.64 -23.53 -9.39
CA THR A 60 26.73 -24.46 -9.74
C THR A 60 27.24 -25.28 -8.55
N SER A 61 26.87 -24.91 -7.33
CA SER A 61 27.29 -25.59 -6.11
C SER A 61 26.25 -25.49 -4.99
N GLY A 62 26.59 -26.00 -3.80
CA GLY A 62 25.73 -26.02 -2.62
C GLY A 62 24.85 -27.27 -2.51
N ALA A 63 24.33 -27.50 -1.31
CA ALA A 63 23.56 -28.72 -1.01
C ALA A 63 22.04 -28.55 -1.22
N ARG A 64 21.56 -27.31 -1.35
CA ARG A 64 20.13 -26.98 -1.38
C ARG A 64 19.72 -26.42 -2.72
N ALA A 65 18.53 -26.78 -3.19
CA ALA A 65 17.96 -26.24 -4.43
C ALA A 65 17.32 -24.87 -4.19
N MET A 66 17.72 -23.88 -4.98
CA MET A 66 17.26 -22.49 -4.86
C MET A 66 15.73 -22.32 -4.89
N PRO A 67 14.97 -22.92 -5.83
CA PRO A 67 13.50 -22.79 -5.82
C PRO A 67 12.83 -23.41 -4.58
N ALA A 68 13.43 -24.46 -4.00
CA ALA A 68 12.91 -25.10 -2.79
C ALA A 68 13.19 -24.23 -1.55
N GLU A 69 14.36 -23.61 -1.47
CA GLU A 69 14.67 -22.68 -0.39
C GLU A 69 13.82 -21.41 -0.46
N ALA A 70 13.46 -20.93 -1.66
CA ALA A 70 12.50 -19.85 -1.80
C ALA A 70 11.11 -20.23 -1.24
N THR A 71 10.62 -21.46 -1.49
CA THR A 71 9.40 -21.98 -0.84
C THR A 71 9.53 -21.96 0.68
N ASN A 72 10.68 -22.39 1.21
CA ASN A 72 10.94 -22.40 2.65
C ASN A 72 10.91 -20.98 3.24
N ARG A 73 11.46 -19.98 2.54
CA ARG A 73 11.39 -18.57 2.99
C ARG A 73 9.96 -18.07 3.07
N PHE A 74 9.10 -18.45 2.14
CA PHE A 74 7.71 -18.01 2.12
C PHE A 74 6.79 -18.76 3.09
N THR A 75 7.07 -20.03 3.37
CA THR A 75 6.18 -20.91 4.14
C THR A 75 6.60 -21.14 5.58
N GLN A 76 7.88 -20.98 5.91
CA GLN A 76 8.36 -21.15 7.28
C GLN A 76 8.20 -19.88 8.09
N ASP A 77 7.99 -20.08 9.39
CA ASP A 77 8.08 -19.02 10.37
C ASP A 77 9.54 -18.71 10.69
N HIS A 78 9.93 -17.46 10.49
CA HIS A 78 11.29 -17.00 10.77
C HIS A 78 11.42 -16.29 12.13
N ALA A 79 10.33 -16.13 12.89
CA ALA A 79 10.36 -15.55 14.22
C ALA A 79 9.25 -16.12 15.12
N THR A 80 9.36 -17.41 15.46
CA THR A 80 8.36 -18.19 16.23
C THR A 80 7.98 -17.67 17.61
N LEU A 81 8.64 -16.62 18.11
CA LEU A 81 8.28 -15.94 19.35
C LEU A 81 7.23 -14.85 19.14
N LEU A 82 6.97 -14.46 17.89
CA LEU A 82 5.94 -13.51 17.50
C LEU A 82 4.67 -14.27 17.09
N THR A 83 3.53 -13.60 17.17
CA THR A 83 2.27 -14.16 16.66
C THR A 83 2.26 -14.10 15.13
N ASP A 84 1.50 -14.98 14.49
CA ASP A 84 1.37 -15.08 13.03
C ASP A 84 2.64 -15.61 12.33
N LEU A 85 2.54 -15.93 11.04
CA LEU A 85 3.66 -16.48 10.27
C LEU A 85 4.60 -15.36 9.82
N GLN A 86 5.84 -15.31 10.31
CA GLN A 86 6.86 -14.37 9.80
C GLN A 86 7.55 -14.94 8.58
N ASN A 87 6.86 -14.87 7.44
CA ASN A 87 7.43 -15.25 6.16
C ASN A 87 8.42 -14.21 5.61
N VAL A 88 9.24 -14.64 4.66
CA VAL A 88 10.20 -13.82 3.94
C VAL A 88 9.92 -13.95 2.44
N ILE A 89 9.61 -12.82 1.80
CA ILE A 89 9.29 -12.74 0.37
C ILE A 89 10.58 -12.70 -0.45
N VAL A 90 10.69 -13.51 -1.50
CA VAL A 90 11.90 -13.62 -2.32
C VAL A 90 11.68 -13.05 -3.71
N HIS A 91 12.36 -11.96 -4.03
CA HIS A 91 12.53 -11.43 -5.38
C HIS A 91 13.81 -11.96 -6.00
N THR A 92 13.82 -12.18 -7.31
CA THR A 92 15.00 -12.66 -8.03
C THR A 92 15.32 -11.76 -9.21
N VAL A 93 16.60 -11.46 -9.44
CA VAL A 93 17.09 -10.67 -10.56
C VAL A 93 18.14 -11.49 -11.31
N ALA A 94 17.83 -11.86 -12.55
CA ALA A 94 18.79 -12.42 -13.49
C ALA A 94 19.60 -11.28 -14.13
N PHE A 95 20.93 -11.37 -14.12
CA PHE A 95 21.80 -10.36 -14.69
C PHE A 95 22.79 -10.94 -15.70
N GLY A 96 22.62 -10.68 -16.99
CA GLY A 96 23.61 -11.08 -18.00
C GLY A 96 23.64 -12.59 -18.28
N ILE A 97 22.56 -13.32 -17.99
CA ILE A 97 22.40 -14.74 -18.35
C ILE A 97 22.12 -14.84 -19.85
N LEU A 98 23.18 -14.90 -20.64
CA LEU A 98 23.13 -14.84 -22.11
C LEU A 98 23.40 -16.21 -22.76
N PRO A 99 22.85 -16.48 -23.96
CA PRO A 99 23.21 -17.66 -24.75
C PRO A 99 24.71 -17.66 -25.13
N GLY A 100 25.35 -18.83 -25.09
CA GLY A 100 26.72 -19.03 -25.61
C GLY A 100 27.75 -19.53 -24.60
N ASN A 101 27.40 -19.64 -23.32
CA ASN A 101 28.22 -20.32 -22.32
C ASN A 101 27.90 -21.84 -22.31
N PRO A 102 28.82 -22.74 -22.71
CA PRO A 102 28.56 -24.17 -22.71
C PRO A 102 28.45 -24.79 -21.29
N ALA A 103 28.86 -24.06 -20.25
CA ALA A 103 28.75 -24.48 -18.85
C ALA A 103 27.40 -24.10 -18.21
N GLU A 104 26.54 -23.36 -18.92
CA GLU A 104 25.28 -22.87 -18.40
C GLU A 104 24.14 -23.06 -19.41
N ASP A 105 23.00 -23.56 -18.94
CA ASP A 105 21.74 -23.46 -19.68
C ASP A 105 21.01 -22.17 -19.25
N PRO A 106 21.04 -21.09 -20.06
CA PRO A 106 20.40 -19.82 -19.71
C PRO A 106 18.88 -19.92 -19.66
N THR A 107 18.27 -20.95 -20.26
CA THR A 107 16.84 -21.22 -20.14
C THR A 107 16.54 -21.79 -18.77
N GLN A 108 17.26 -22.84 -18.38
CA GLN A 108 17.09 -23.48 -17.08
C GLN A 108 17.36 -22.49 -15.93
N ALA A 109 18.43 -21.70 -16.01
CA ALA A 109 18.77 -20.71 -14.99
C ALA A 109 17.63 -19.68 -14.78
N ARG A 110 17.07 -19.15 -15.88
CA ARG A 110 15.94 -18.21 -15.80
C ARG A 110 14.66 -18.87 -15.32
N THR A 111 14.39 -20.11 -15.73
CA THR A 111 13.25 -20.89 -15.22
C THR A 111 13.35 -21.12 -13.72
N ASP A 112 14.53 -21.46 -13.20
CA ASP A 112 14.72 -21.64 -11.76
C ASP A 112 14.53 -20.34 -10.99
N LEU A 113 15.05 -19.21 -11.48
CA LEU A 113 14.83 -17.89 -10.89
C LEU A 113 13.35 -17.49 -10.90
N GLN A 114 12.64 -17.72 -12.01
CA GLN A 114 11.20 -17.49 -12.11
C GLN A 114 10.41 -18.35 -11.12
N ASN A 115 10.76 -19.64 -11.03
CA ASN A 115 10.13 -20.56 -10.08
C ASN A 115 10.40 -20.14 -8.65
N ALA A 116 11.61 -19.70 -8.33
CA ALA A 116 11.96 -19.25 -7.00
C ALA A 116 11.27 -17.96 -6.60
N ALA A 117 11.22 -16.95 -7.47
CA ALA A 117 10.44 -15.74 -7.21
C ALA A 117 8.96 -16.10 -6.96
N LYS A 118 8.39 -16.97 -7.80
CA LYS A 118 7.01 -17.44 -7.67
C LYS A 118 6.78 -18.17 -6.34
N ASN A 119 7.64 -19.15 -6.02
CA ASN A 119 7.57 -19.93 -4.78
C ASN A 119 7.78 -19.06 -3.54
N GLY A 120 8.63 -18.05 -3.66
CA GLY A 120 8.94 -17.06 -2.63
C GLY A 120 7.91 -15.94 -2.49
N GLY A 121 6.82 -15.96 -3.27
CA GLY A 121 5.79 -14.91 -3.27
C GLY A 121 6.25 -13.54 -3.79
N GLY A 122 7.41 -13.47 -4.44
CA GLY A 122 8.00 -12.25 -4.99
C GLY A 122 7.94 -12.20 -6.52
N GLN A 123 8.83 -11.40 -7.10
CA GLN A 123 8.84 -11.09 -8.53
C GLN A 123 10.19 -11.41 -9.16
N TYR A 124 10.15 -11.91 -10.39
CA TYR A 124 11.31 -12.14 -11.25
C TYR A 124 11.59 -10.90 -12.12
N TYR A 125 12.85 -10.51 -12.19
CA TYR A 125 13.36 -9.45 -13.06
C TYR A 125 14.48 -10.00 -13.95
N ASN A 126 14.50 -9.56 -15.21
CA ASN A 126 15.55 -9.91 -16.16
C ASN A 126 16.30 -8.64 -16.58
N ALA A 127 17.62 -8.66 -16.47
CA ALA A 127 18.49 -7.59 -16.90
C ALA A 127 19.64 -8.16 -17.72
N ASP A 128 19.78 -7.75 -18.98
CA ASP A 128 20.88 -8.22 -19.85
C ASP A 128 22.03 -7.18 -19.92
N THR A 129 21.84 -6.01 -19.32
CA THR A 129 22.79 -4.88 -19.34
C THR A 129 22.85 -4.17 -17.99
N ALA A 130 23.96 -3.48 -17.71
CA ALA A 130 24.13 -2.77 -16.44
C ALA A 130 23.02 -1.72 -16.16
N PRO A 131 22.55 -0.91 -17.13
CA PRO A 131 21.42 -0.01 -16.91
C PRO A 131 20.11 -0.74 -16.56
N GLN A 132 19.87 -1.90 -17.18
CA GLN A 132 18.69 -2.72 -16.85
C GLN A 132 18.79 -3.34 -15.46
N LEU A 133 19.99 -3.67 -14.99
CA LEU A 133 20.21 -4.16 -13.63
C LEU A 133 19.90 -3.07 -12.62
N GLU A 134 20.42 -1.86 -12.83
CA GLU A 134 20.11 -0.69 -11.99
C GLU A 134 18.60 -0.46 -11.91
N GLN A 135 17.92 -0.47 -13.06
CA GLN A 135 16.46 -0.31 -13.12
C GLN A 135 15.73 -1.45 -12.39
N SER A 136 16.14 -2.70 -12.59
CA SER A 136 15.53 -3.87 -11.92
C SER A 136 15.68 -3.81 -10.41
N LEU A 137 16.83 -3.34 -9.91
CA LEU A 137 17.06 -3.14 -8.47
C LEU A 137 16.21 -1.99 -7.92
N HIS A 138 16.10 -0.87 -8.65
CA HIS A 138 15.19 0.21 -8.27
C HIS A 138 13.74 -0.26 -8.20
N ASP A 139 13.28 -1.05 -9.16
CA ASP A 139 11.90 -1.54 -9.20
C ASP A 139 11.63 -2.56 -8.09
N ALA A 140 12.59 -3.45 -7.80
CA ALA A 140 12.50 -4.37 -6.66
C ALA A 140 12.41 -3.62 -5.33
N ILE A 141 13.26 -2.61 -5.10
CA ILE A 141 13.25 -1.82 -3.86
C ILE A 141 11.97 -1.00 -3.72
N ARG A 142 11.49 -0.36 -4.80
CA ARG A 142 10.20 0.37 -4.78
C ARG A 142 9.05 -0.54 -4.42
N ARG A 143 9.03 -1.76 -4.96
CA ARG A 143 8.00 -2.76 -4.64
C ARG A 143 8.03 -3.17 -3.16
N ILE A 144 9.23 -3.35 -2.59
CA ILE A 144 9.40 -3.62 -1.15
C ILE A 144 8.85 -2.48 -0.29
N GLN A 145 9.19 -1.23 -0.62
CA GLN A 145 8.70 -0.04 0.08
C GLN A 145 7.17 0.10 0.02
N GLN A 146 6.55 -0.36 -1.06
CA GLN A 146 5.10 -0.28 -1.27
C GLN A 146 4.32 -1.46 -0.68
N ALA A 147 4.98 -2.56 -0.31
CA ALA A 147 4.35 -3.69 0.36
C ALA A 147 4.10 -3.44 1.87
N THR A 148 4.56 -2.31 2.40
CA THR A 148 4.31 -1.87 3.78
C THR A 148 3.02 -1.05 3.81
N PHE A 149 1.93 -1.58 4.37
CA PHE A 149 0.76 -0.76 4.72
C PHE A 149 1.23 0.34 5.68
N THR A 150 1.12 1.61 5.30
CA THR A 150 1.37 2.70 6.24
C THR A 150 0.03 3.18 6.78
N PHE A 151 -0.13 3.11 8.09
CA PHE A 151 -1.31 3.62 8.78
C PHE A 151 -1.19 5.13 8.94
N ALA A 152 -2.27 5.88 8.66
CA ALA A 152 -2.37 7.25 9.12
C ALA A 152 -2.76 7.24 10.61
N ASN A 153 -2.45 8.30 11.34
CA ASN A 153 -2.80 8.41 12.77
C ASN A 153 -4.31 8.15 12.96
N PRO A 154 -4.71 7.20 13.82
CA PRO A 154 -6.12 6.93 14.05
C PRO A 154 -6.80 8.16 14.66
N VAL A 155 -8.02 8.44 14.21
CA VAL A 155 -8.83 9.54 14.71
C VAL A 155 -9.79 8.99 15.74
N ILE A 156 -9.47 9.27 17.00
CA ILE A 156 -10.33 8.96 18.13
C ILE A 156 -10.94 10.28 18.59
N PRO A 157 -12.26 10.50 18.43
CA PRO A 157 -12.91 11.64 19.05
C PRO A 157 -12.70 11.56 20.56
N SER A 158 -11.88 12.47 21.11
CA SER A 158 -11.47 12.49 22.52
C SER A 158 -12.60 12.89 23.47
N THR A 159 -13.75 13.33 22.94
CA THR A 159 -14.87 13.83 23.72
C THR A 159 -16.14 13.02 23.45
N GLN A 160 -16.71 12.46 24.53
CA GLN A 160 -18.04 11.81 24.53
C GLN A 160 -19.16 12.76 24.07
N THR A 161 -18.90 14.08 24.07
CA THR A 161 -19.88 15.11 23.70
C THR A 161 -20.20 15.16 22.20
N THR A 162 -19.37 14.58 21.33
CA THR A 162 -19.68 14.47 19.88
C THR A 162 -20.87 13.56 19.58
N GLY A 163 -21.31 12.76 20.55
CA GLY A 163 -22.37 11.77 20.40
C GLY A 163 -21.98 10.54 19.56
N SER A 164 -20.83 10.56 18.88
CA SER A 164 -20.35 9.39 18.15
C SER A 164 -19.70 8.39 19.11
N THR A 165 -20.15 7.14 19.03
CA THR A 165 -19.55 6.01 19.74
C THR A 165 -18.52 5.28 18.88
N LYS A 166 -18.17 5.81 17.71
CA LYS A 166 -17.23 5.19 16.76
C LYS A 166 -15.83 5.81 16.86
N ALA A 167 -14.82 5.03 16.49
CA ALA A 167 -13.46 5.48 16.19
C ALA A 167 -13.20 5.32 14.70
N PHE A 168 -12.43 6.24 14.10
CA PHE A 168 -12.17 6.25 12.66
C PHE A 168 -10.70 6.01 12.39
N MET A 169 -10.40 5.08 11.49
CA MET A 169 -9.04 4.71 11.13
C MET A 169 -8.86 4.83 9.62
N ALA A 170 -7.91 5.69 9.23
CA ALA A 170 -7.46 5.82 7.86
C ALA A 170 -6.22 4.96 7.63
N SER A 171 -6.18 4.25 6.50
CA SER A 171 -5.02 3.48 6.04
C SER A 171 -4.99 3.46 4.52
N PHE A 172 -3.91 2.98 3.92
CA PHE A 172 -3.87 2.80 2.47
C PHE A 172 -3.09 1.54 2.07
N GLN A 173 -3.35 1.07 0.86
CA GLN A 173 -2.61 0.01 0.20
C GLN A 173 -2.03 0.56 -1.11
N SER A 174 -0.70 0.64 -1.17
CA SER A 174 0.00 0.92 -2.42
C SER A 174 0.04 -0.30 -3.32
N ASP A 175 0.03 -0.07 -4.65
CA ASP A 175 0.16 -1.12 -5.66
C ASP A 175 1.18 -0.67 -6.73
N PRO A 176 2.32 -1.36 -6.90
CA PRO A 176 3.30 -1.03 -7.95
C PRO A 176 2.76 -1.10 -9.37
N ALA A 177 1.70 -1.87 -9.63
CA ALA A 177 1.06 -1.95 -10.94
C ALA A 177 0.07 -0.79 -11.19
N SER A 178 -0.24 0.03 -10.18
CA SER A 178 -1.18 1.13 -10.29
C SER A 178 -0.64 2.40 -9.64
N ALA A 179 -0.57 3.48 -10.41
CA ALA A 179 -0.26 4.80 -9.86
C ALA A 179 -1.30 5.28 -8.82
N PHE A 180 -2.50 4.65 -8.79
CA PHE A 180 -3.55 4.97 -7.84
C PHE A 180 -3.48 4.05 -6.62
N TRP A 181 -3.06 4.59 -5.48
CA TRP A 181 -3.06 3.87 -4.20
C TRP A 181 -4.46 3.82 -3.61
N LYS A 182 -4.81 2.66 -3.03
CA LYS A 182 -6.15 2.43 -2.47
C LYS A 182 -6.21 2.99 -1.05
N GLY A 183 -7.03 4.01 -0.82
CA GLY A 183 -7.32 4.48 0.52
C GLY A 183 -8.43 3.68 1.19
N TYR A 184 -8.32 3.53 2.49
CA TYR A 184 -9.31 2.91 3.36
C TYR A 184 -9.64 3.87 4.48
N LEU A 185 -10.92 3.92 4.82
CA LEU A 185 -11.38 4.65 6.00
C LEU A 185 -12.44 3.81 6.68
N LYS A 186 -12.09 3.29 7.86
CA LYS A 186 -12.89 2.35 8.63
C LYS A 186 -13.45 3.02 9.86
N ALA A 187 -14.73 2.78 10.14
CA ALA A 187 -15.33 3.13 11.43
C ALA A 187 -15.47 1.89 12.29
N TYR A 188 -14.96 1.93 13.52
CA TYR A 188 -15.05 0.86 14.49
C TYR A 188 -15.90 1.29 15.68
N GLN A 189 -16.75 0.37 16.15
CA GLN A 189 -17.53 0.60 17.36
C GLN A 189 -16.60 0.62 18.59
N ARG A 190 -16.76 1.62 19.45
CA ARG A 190 -16.09 1.65 20.77
C ARG A 190 -16.91 0.92 21.81
N ASP A 191 -16.21 0.32 22.78
CA ASP A 191 -16.81 -0.30 23.97
C ASP A 191 -17.20 0.74 25.04
N SER A 192 -17.71 0.25 26.17
CA SER A 192 -18.10 1.09 27.32
C SER A 192 -16.94 1.84 27.97
N SER A 193 -15.69 1.44 27.70
CA SER A 193 -14.48 2.14 28.13
C SER A 193 -14.02 3.21 27.15
N GLY A 194 -14.72 3.37 26.01
CA GLY A 194 -14.39 4.33 24.97
C GLY A 194 -13.20 3.90 24.09
N ARG A 195 -12.87 2.61 24.08
CA ARG A 195 -11.79 2.04 23.26
C ARG A 195 -12.34 1.16 22.14
N VAL A 196 -11.58 0.99 21.06
CA VAL A 196 -11.87 -0.05 20.07
C VAL A 196 -11.41 -1.38 20.67
N PRO A 197 -12.28 -2.40 20.76
CA PRO A 197 -11.86 -3.73 21.20
C PRO A 197 -10.81 -4.30 20.27
N VAL A 198 -9.70 -4.79 20.83
CA VAL A 198 -8.60 -5.39 20.08
C VAL A 198 -8.25 -6.77 20.64
N ASP A 199 -7.74 -7.65 19.78
CA ASP A 199 -7.23 -8.96 20.17
C ASP A 199 -5.85 -8.85 20.85
N SER A 200 -5.25 -9.99 21.17
CA SER A 200 -3.92 -10.07 21.79
C SER A 200 -2.80 -9.46 20.93
N SER A 201 -3.04 -9.30 19.62
CA SER A 201 -2.09 -8.74 18.65
C SER A 201 -2.35 -7.25 18.38
N GLY A 202 -3.34 -6.64 19.05
CA GLY A 202 -3.69 -5.23 18.88
C GLY A 202 -4.55 -4.95 17.65
N ASN A 203 -5.06 -5.98 16.96
CA ASN A 203 -5.96 -5.80 15.82
C ASN A 203 -7.40 -5.64 16.31
N PRO A 204 -8.23 -4.79 15.67
CA PRO A 204 -9.65 -4.67 16.02
C PRO A 204 -10.36 -6.03 16.01
N SER A 205 -10.92 -6.44 17.14
CA SER A 205 -11.59 -7.75 17.27
C SER A 205 -12.92 -7.83 16.53
N ASN A 206 -13.55 -6.68 16.28
CA ASN A 206 -14.80 -6.56 15.57
C ASN A 206 -14.58 -6.02 14.17
N ALA A 207 -15.42 -6.46 13.22
CA ALA A 207 -15.48 -5.85 11.90
C ALA A 207 -15.81 -4.35 12.00
N PRO A 208 -15.32 -3.52 11.07
CA PRO A 208 -15.73 -2.13 11.01
C PRO A 208 -17.24 -2.03 10.74
N VAL A 209 -17.90 -1.05 11.36
CA VAL A 209 -19.31 -0.70 11.12
C VAL A 209 -19.52 -0.30 9.66
N TRP A 210 -18.53 0.35 9.08
CA TRP A 210 -18.49 0.67 7.66
C TRP A 210 -17.04 0.89 7.20
N GLU A 211 -16.80 0.72 5.90
CA GLU A 211 -15.54 1.04 5.24
C GLU A 211 -15.82 1.87 3.98
N ALA A 212 -15.30 3.10 3.95
CA ALA A 212 -15.69 4.08 2.94
C ALA A 212 -15.21 3.72 1.53
N GLY A 213 -14.03 3.13 1.39
CA GLY A 213 -13.49 2.72 0.10
C GLY A 213 -14.32 1.59 -0.54
N ALA A 214 -14.77 0.64 0.27
CA ALA A 214 -15.68 -0.43 -0.12
C ALA A 214 -17.05 0.15 -0.52
N ALA A 215 -17.62 1.07 0.27
CA ALA A 215 -18.81 1.82 -0.14
C ALA A 215 -18.64 2.43 -1.52
N LEU A 216 -17.53 3.13 -1.73
CA LEU A 216 -17.27 3.90 -2.93
C LEU A 216 -16.98 3.00 -4.14
N SER A 217 -16.41 1.82 -3.93
CA SER A 217 -16.18 0.82 -4.99
C SER A 217 -17.48 0.35 -5.66
N THR A 218 -18.59 0.32 -4.92
CA THR A 218 -19.91 -0.06 -5.46
C THR A 218 -20.63 1.06 -6.20
N LYS A 219 -20.14 2.30 -6.09
CA LYS A 219 -20.69 3.46 -6.80
C LYS A 219 -20.07 3.57 -8.19
N THR A 220 -20.92 3.75 -9.19
CA THR A 220 -20.48 4.11 -10.55
C THR A 220 -19.93 5.53 -10.57
N ALA A 221 -18.99 5.81 -11.47
CA ALA A 221 -18.45 7.14 -11.68
C ALA A 221 -19.55 8.18 -11.95
N ALA A 222 -20.61 7.81 -12.68
CA ALA A 222 -21.75 8.69 -12.92
C ALA A 222 -22.57 9.00 -11.65
N SER A 223 -22.73 8.04 -10.74
CA SER A 223 -23.53 8.20 -9.51
C SER A 223 -22.82 8.99 -8.40
N ARG A 224 -21.51 9.24 -8.53
CA ARG A 224 -20.75 9.98 -7.52
C ARG A 224 -21.12 11.46 -7.53
N THR A 225 -21.43 11.97 -6.34
CA THR A 225 -21.64 13.40 -6.09
C THR A 225 -20.27 14.05 -5.82
N ILE A 226 -19.76 14.79 -6.80
CA ILE A 226 -18.49 15.50 -6.70
C ILE A 226 -18.74 16.95 -7.08
N TYR A 227 -18.22 17.87 -6.28
CA TYR A 227 -18.34 19.30 -6.50
C TYR A 227 -16.96 19.94 -6.67
N THR A 228 -16.93 21.07 -7.38
CA THR A 228 -15.78 21.97 -7.47
C THR A 228 -16.26 23.41 -7.31
N ALA A 229 -15.34 24.35 -7.12
CA ALA A 229 -15.64 25.77 -7.08
C ALA A 229 -15.13 26.44 -8.37
N VAL A 230 -16.04 27.09 -9.10
CA VAL A 230 -15.71 27.92 -10.27
C VAL A 230 -16.21 29.34 -10.01
N SER A 231 -15.31 30.32 -10.11
CA SER A 231 -15.64 31.74 -9.88
C SER A 231 -16.37 32.00 -8.56
N GLY A 232 -15.98 31.29 -7.49
CA GLY A 232 -16.58 31.41 -6.15
C GLY A 232 -17.91 30.66 -5.95
N SER A 233 -18.44 29.98 -6.97
CA SER A 233 -19.67 29.20 -6.87
C SER A 233 -19.39 27.69 -6.87
N ILE A 234 -20.04 26.96 -5.97
CA ILE A 234 -19.99 25.50 -5.95
C ILE A 234 -20.83 24.95 -7.10
N THR A 235 -20.25 24.08 -7.92
CA THR A 235 -20.89 23.45 -9.07
C THR A 235 -20.48 21.98 -9.19
N GLN A 236 -21.25 21.17 -9.92
CA GLN A 236 -20.96 19.74 -10.09
C GLN A 236 -19.70 19.52 -10.93
N PHE A 237 -18.85 18.60 -10.51
CA PHE A 237 -17.65 18.21 -11.24
C PHE A 237 -17.98 17.09 -12.25
N THR A 238 -18.46 17.46 -13.43
CA THR A 238 -18.87 16.57 -14.52
C THR A 238 -18.42 17.10 -15.87
N THR A 239 -18.29 16.24 -16.88
CA THR A 239 -17.91 16.65 -18.25
C THR A 239 -18.96 17.55 -18.90
N SER A 240 -20.22 17.42 -18.48
CA SER A 240 -21.33 18.30 -18.92
C SER A 240 -21.25 19.72 -18.38
N ASN A 241 -20.38 20.00 -17.40
CA ASN A 241 -20.26 21.32 -16.81
C ASN A 241 -19.26 22.17 -17.60
N SER A 242 -19.77 23.01 -18.50
CA SER A 242 -18.98 23.92 -19.33
C SER A 242 -18.26 25.03 -18.58
N ALA A 243 -18.56 25.25 -17.29
CA ALA A 243 -17.83 26.20 -16.46
C ALA A 243 -16.42 25.69 -16.09
N ILE A 244 -16.20 24.38 -16.13
CA ILE A 244 -14.88 23.77 -15.97
C ILE A 244 -14.19 23.90 -17.32
N THR A 245 -13.09 24.66 -17.37
CA THR A 245 -12.37 24.92 -18.63
C THR A 245 -11.09 24.12 -18.70
N GLN A 246 -10.61 23.85 -19.93
CA GLN A 246 -9.32 23.19 -20.17
C GLN A 246 -8.17 23.90 -19.45
N ALA A 247 -8.17 25.24 -19.43
CA ALA A 247 -7.16 26.04 -18.75
C ALA A 247 -7.17 25.84 -17.23
N MET A 248 -8.33 25.68 -16.60
CA MET A 248 -8.43 25.39 -15.15
C MET A 248 -7.83 24.02 -14.80
N LEU A 249 -7.94 23.06 -15.71
CA LEU A 249 -7.41 21.70 -15.54
C LEU A 249 -5.95 21.56 -16.02
N GLY A 250 -5.37 22.59 -16.64
CA GLY A 250 -4.01 22.55 -17.18
C GLY A 250 -3.85 21.65 -18.41
N VAL A 251 -4.93 21.40 -19.17
CA VAL A 251 -4.94 20.52 -20.35
C VAL A 251 -5.13 21.30 -21.65
N SER A 252 -4.69 20.73 -22.77
CA SER A 252 -4.67 21.42 -24.08
C SER A 252 -5.79 21.01 -25.04
N SER A 253 -6.51 19.92 -24.76
CA SER A 253 -7.57 19.39 -25.65
C SER A 253 -8.89 19.13 -24.90
N SER A 254 -10.01 19.14 -25.62
CA SER A 254 -11.32 18.83 -25.04
C SER A 254 -11.41 17.36 -24.63
N THR A 255 -10.74 16.48 -25.37
CA THR A 255 -10.61 15.06 -25.02
C THR A 255 -9.89 14.89 -23.68
N GLU A 256 -8.78 15.60 -23.45
CA GLU A 256 -8.06 15.51 -22.17
C GLU A 256 -8.83 16.14 -21.02
N HIS A 257 -9.60 17.19 -21.27
CA HIS A 257 -10.51 17.75 -20.30
C HIS A 257 -11.53 16.70 -19.81
N ASP A 258 -12.17 16.00 -20.74
CA ASP A 258 -13.15 14.98 -20.38
C ASP A 258 -12.51 13.74 -19.75
N ASN A 259 -11.34 13.32 -20.24
CA ASN A 259 -10.58 12.20 -19.66
C ASN A 259 -10.17 12.48 -18.22
N LEU A 260 -9.65 13.67 -17.91
CA LEU A 260 -9.26 14.01 -16.54
C LEU A 260 -10.46 14.03 -15.61
N ILE A 261 -11.58 14.64 -16.02
CA ILE A 261 -12.80 14.64 -15.23
C ILE A 261 -13.29 13.21 -14.98
N ASN A 262 -13.36 12.39 -16.04
CA ASN A 262 -13.76 11.00 -15.94
C ASN A 262 -12.83 10.17 -15.05
N TRP A 263 -11.52 10.43 -15.11
CA TRP A 263 -10.53 9.78 -14.27
C TRP A 263 -10.73 10.08 -12.78
N VAL A 264 -10.96 11.35 -12.42
CA VAL A 264 -11.25 11.77 -11.04
C VAL A 264 -12.58 11.17 -10.56
N ARG A 265 -13.59 11.13 -11.44
CA ARG A 265 -14.89 10.50 -11.15
C ARG A 265 -14.77 8.98 -10.97
N GLY A 266 -13.70 8.35 -11.44
CA GLY A 266 -13.37 6.95 -11.17
C GLY A 266 -13.52 6.02 -12.36
N LEU A 267 -13.49 6.56 -13.59
CA LEU A 267 -13.27 5.76 -14.79
C LEU A 267 -11.77 5.55 -15.01
N ASP A 268 -11.44 4.51 -15.77
CA ASP A 268 -10.06 4.20 -16.14
C ASP A 268 -9.63 4.91 -17.43
N ALA A 269 -9.90 6.22 -17.52
CA ALA A 269 -9.85 7.04 -18.73
C ALA A 269 -8.49 7.07 -19.46
N TYR A 270 -7.40 6.69 -18.78
CA TYR A 270 -6.04 6.64 -19.33
C TYR A 270 -5.54 5.22 -19.62
N SER A 271 -6.43 4.23 -19.57
CA SER A 271 -6.12 2.81 -19.86
C SER A 271 -6.56 2.40 -21.26
N THR A 272 -6.34 1.12 -21.59
CA THR A 272 -6.89 0.47 -22.78
C THR A 272 -8.41 0.30 -22.73
N THR A 273 -9.04 0.54 -21.57
CA THR A 273 -10.49 0.47 -21.34
C THR A 273 -11.02 1.77 -20.72
N PRO A 274 -11.02 2.90 -21.46
CA PRO A 274 -11.23 4.24 -20.91
C PRO A 274 -12.60 4.49 -20.27
N THR A 275 -13.61 3.67 -20.60
CA THR A 275 -14.96 3.74 -20.03
C THR A 275 -15.20 2.76 -18.89
N ALA A 276 -14.20 1.94 -18.53
CA ALA A 276 -14.32 0.98 -17.45
C ALA A 276 -14.34 1.68 -16.08
N GLU A 277 -15.15 1.15 -15.18
CA GLU A 277 -15.22 1.60 -13.78
C GLU A 277 -13.98 1.10 -13.02
N ARG A 278 -13.28 2.01 -12.33
CA ARG A 278 -12.20 1.61 -11.43
C ARG A 278 -12.77 0.81 -10.27
N ALA A 279 -12.15 -0.33 -9.99
CA ALA A 279 -12.52 -1.22 -8.89
C ALA A 279 -12.40 -0.54 -7.52
N TRP A 280 -11.54 0.47 -7.39
CA TRP A 280 -11.40 1.27 -6.18
C TRP A 280 -11.36 2.75 -6.54
N LYS A 281 -12.03 3.61 -5.77
CA LYS A 281 -12.19 5.03 -6.14
C LYS A 281 -11.76 6.00 -5.05
N LEU A 282 -11.48 5.52 -3.85
CA LEU A 282 -10.95 6.31 -2.74
C LEU A 282 -9.43 6.27 -2.80
N GLY A 283 -8.78 7.42 -3.01
CA GLY A 283 -7.34 7.56 -2.93
C GLY A 283 -6.83 7.43 -1.51
N ASP A 284 -5.53 7.21 -1.37
CA ASP A 284 -4.88 7.09 -0.07
C ASP A 284 -5.07 8.35 0.79
N ILE A 285 -5.53 8.13 2.02
CA ILE A 285 -5.59 9.14 3.08
C ILE A 285 -4.23 9.08 3.79
N PHE A 286 -3.22 9.67 3.16
CA PHE A 286 -1.85 9.74 3.65
C PHE A 286 -1.51 11.18 4.04
N HIS A 287 -0.81 11.37 5.17
CA HIS A 287 -0.53 12.69 5.77
C HIS A 287 -1.77 13.57 6.05
N ALA A 288 -2.98 13.01 5.94
CA ALA A 288 -4.22 13.65 6.35
C ALA A 288 -4.77 12.96 7.59
N THR A 289 -5.22 13.76 8.55
CA THR A 289 -5.94 13.26 9.73
C THR A 289 -7.43 13.54 9.51
N PRO A 290 -8.29 12.51 9.37
CA PRO A 290 -9.73 12.74 9.27
C PRO A 290 -10.26 13.59 10.43
N VAL A 291 -11.22 14.46 10.16
CA VAL A 291 -11.82 15.35 11.18
C VAL A 291 -13.29 15.02 11.30
N LEU A 292 -13.72 14.72 12.52
CA LEU A 292 -15.15 14.57 12.84
C LEU A 292 -15.77 15.94 13.07
N VAL A 293 -16.75 16.28 12.25
CA VAL A 293 -17.53 17.52 12.34
C VAL A 293 -18.94 17.15 12.81
N SER A 294 -19.20 17.32 14.10
CA SER A 294 -20.51 17.12 14.74
C SER A 294 -21.27 18.43 14.89
N PRO A 295 -22.51 18.49 15.42
CA PRO A 295 -23.09 19.74 15.92
C PRO A 295 -22.12 20.53 16.82
N PRO A 296 -22.20 21.87 16.89
CA PRO A 296 -21.29 22.68 17.71
C PRO A 296 -21.49 22.41 19.21
N LEU A 297 -20.41 22.07 19.92
CA LEU A 297 -20.47 21.58 21.31
C LEU A 297 -19.69 22.42 22.30
N GLN A 298 -18.89 23.39 21.86
CA GLN A 298 -18.07 24.16 22.78
C GLN A 298 -18.98 24.99 23.72
N ALA A 299 -18.58 25.08 24.99
CA ALA A 299 -19.23 25.94 25.97
C ALA A 299 -18.53 27.30 25.98
N LEU A 300 -18.71 28.06 24.88
CA LEU A 300 -18.17 29.41 24.74
C LEU A 300 -19.25 30.44 25.08
N ASN A 301 -18.97 31.33 26.03
CA ASN A 301 -19.87 32.41 26.41
C ASN A 301 -19.74 33.62 25.47
N ASP A 302 -19.90 33.39 24.17
CA ASP A 302 -19.89 34.40 23.12
C ASP A 302 -21.24 34.37 22.40
N SER A 303 -21.90 35.52 22.29
CA SER A 303 -23.26 35.60 21.73
C SER A 303 -23.35 35.19 20.26
N SER A 304 -22.31 35.47 19.46
CA SER A 304 -22.22 35.04 18.07
C SER A 304 -22.07 33.52 17.97
N TYR A 305 -21.26 32.93 18.84
CA TYR A 305 -21.10 31.48 18.92
C TYR A 305 -22.39 30.77 19.39
N GLN A 306 -23.10 31.32 20.38
CA GLN A 306 -24.38 30.75 20.84
C GLN A 306 -25.45 30.77 19.75
N SER A 307 -25.47 31.83 18.94
CA SER A 307 -26.36 31.94 17.77
C SER A 307 -25.99 30.89 16.71
N PHE A 308 -24.70 30.73 16.40
CA PHE A 308 -24.20 29.70 15.51
C PHE A 308 -24.52 28.28 16.00
N LYS A 309 -24.34 28.01 17.30
CA LYS A 309 -24.64 26.72 17.93
C LYS A 309 -26.12 26.37 17.81
N SER A 310 -27.00 27.33 18.08
CA SER A 310 -28.45 27.15 17.97
C SER A 310 -28.88 26.90 16.52
N ALA A 311 -28.32 27.65 15.57
CA ALA A 311 -28.62 27.51 14.14
C ALA A 311 -28.13 26.18 13.54
N ASN A 312 -27.08 25.58 14.12
CA ASN A 312 -26.46 24.34 13.62
C ASN A 312 -26.67 23.14 14.56
N ALA A 313 -27.66 23.20 15.44
CA ALA A 313 -27.92 22.14 16.42
C ALA A 313 -28.29 20.80 15.78
N SER A 314 -28.92 20.81 14.60
CA SER A 314 -29.31 19.63 13.82
C SER A 314 -28.30 19.25 12.73
N ARG A 315 -27.09 19.82 12.74
CA ARG A 315 -26.07 19.53 11.73
C ARG A 315 -25.72 18.04 11.71
N THR A 316 -25.83 17.41 10.55
CA THR A 316 -25.40 16.03 10.33
C THR A 316 -23.93 15.86 10.70
N THR A 317 -23.62 14.88 11.53
CA THR A 317 -22.24 14.53 11.86
C THR A 317 -21.57 13.89 10.65
N VAL A 318 -20.45 14.45 10.22
CA VAL A 318 -19.68 13.96 9.07
C VAL A 318 -18.20 13.80 9.44
N LEU A 319 -17.54 12.84 8.79
CA LEU A 319 -16.10 12.72 8.81
C LEU A 319 -15.54 13.31 7.52
N ILE A 320 -14.56 14.20 7.63
CA ILE A 320 -13.93 14.87 6.51
C ILE A 320 -12.48 14.41 6.42
N ALA A 321 -12.02 13.98 5.24
CA ALA A 321 -10.64 13.57 5.02
C ALA A 321 -10.14 14.03 3.65
N GLY A 322 -8.93 14.59 3.61
CA GLY A 322 -8.20 14.79 2.37
C GLY A 322 -7.57 13.47 1.91
N ALA A 323 -7.57 13.23 0.61
CA ALA A 323 -6.88 12.10 0.00
C ALA A 323 -6.02 12.56 -1.17
N ASN A 324 -4.99 11.77 -1.50
CA ASN A 324 -4.06 12.08 -2.59
C ASN A 324 -4.66 11.90 -3.99
N ASP A 325 -5.93 11.49 -4.08
CA ASP A 325 -6.73 11.56 -5.31
C ASP A 325 -7.18 13.00 -5.65
N GLY A 326 -6.72 14.00 -4.90
CA GLY A 326 -6.98 15.41 -5.14
C GLY A 326 -8.33 15.90 -4.61
N MET A 327 -9.02 15.08 -3.81
CA MET A 327 -10.35 15.40 -3.27
C MET A 327 -10.35 15.55 -1.75
N LEU A 328 -11.22 16.46 -1.28
CA LEU A 328 -11.69 16.47 0.10
C LEU A 328 -12.96 15.63 0.17
N HIS A 329 -12.89 14.50 0.86
CA HIS A 329 -14.01 13.57 1.00
C HIS A 329 -14.82 13.87 2.26
N VAL A 330 -16.13 13.67 2.17
CA VAL A 330 -17.07 13.86 3.29
C VAL A 330 -17.95 12.61 3.40
N PHE A 331 -17.86 11.94 4.55
CA PHE A 331 -18.57 10.69 4.85
C PHE A 331 -19.56 10.94 5.98
N LYS A 332 -20.77 10.37 5.93
CA LYS A 332 -21.68 10.51 7.07
C LYS A 332 -21.23 9.57 8.16
N GLU A 333 -21.23 10.06 9.40
CA GLU A 333 -20.90 9.22 10.55
C GLU A 333 -21.87 8.03 10.70
N SER A 334 -23.13 8.28 10.33
CA SER A 334 -24.25 7.34 10.42
C SER A 334 -24.37 6.40 9.24
N ASP A 335 -23.47 6.47 8.24
CA ASP A 335 -23.50 5.49 7.16
C ASP A 335 -23.37 4.08 7.75
N VAL A 336 -24.18 3.15 7.25
CA VAL A 336 -24.07 1.72 7.54
C VAL A 336 -24.13 1.08 6.16
N ILE A 337 -23.05 0.41 5.77
CA ILE A 337 -22.92 -0.21 4.46
C ILE A 337 -23.04 -1.71 4.66
#